data_AF-A0A6N8VNQ3-F1
#
_entry.id   AF-A0A6N8VNQ3-F1
#
_cell.length_a   1.000
_cell.length_b   1.000
_cell.length_c   1.000
_cell.angle_alpha   90.00
_cell.angle_beta   90.00
_cell.angle_gamma   90.00
#
_symmetry.space_group_name_H-M   'P 1'
#
loop_
_entity.id
_entity.type
_entity.pdbx_description
1 polymer ?
#
loop_
_entity_poly.entity_id
_entity_poly.type
_entity_poly.pdbx_seq_one_letter_code
_entity_poly.pdbx_strand_id
1 'polypeptide(L)'
;MYTAEGKLFAVFGDKRRIPIDLADVPQQIIDAFIAAEDDRFYEHLGVDYEGLIRATINLITTGQRTQGGSTITMQLARNFFLTNQRTYERKIKEIYLALIMERLLTKEEILNLYLNKIFLGKRAYGIAAAAEIYYGKSIGELTLAQNAMIASLPKAPST
;
A
#
# COMPACT_ATOMS: atom_id res chain seq x y z
N MET A 1 -12.18 -6.02 -25.17
CA MET A 1 -13.36 -6.01 -26.08
C MET A 1 -14.60 -5.85 -25.19
N TYR A 2 -15.63 -5.15 -25.66
CA TYR A 2 -16.91 -5.09 -24.94
C TYR A 2 -17.81 -6.25 -25.40
N THR A 3 -18.55 -6.86 -24.48
CA THR A 3 -19.67 -7.73 -24.85
C THR A 3 -20.79 -6.90 -25.47
N ALA A 4 -21.72 -7.54 -26.20
CA ALA A 4 -22.89 -6.87 -26.77
C ALA A 4 -23.77 -6.16 -25.70
N GLU A 5 -23.54 -6.44 -24.41
CA GLU A 5 -24.20 -5.84 -23.25
C GLU A 5 -23.38 -4.71 -22.59
N GLY A 6 -22.30 -4.24 -23.21
CA GLY A 6 -21.49 -3.12 -22.70
C GLY A 6 -20.65 -3.44 -21.46
N LYS A 7 -20.65 -4.69 -20.97
CA LYS A 7 -19.75 -5.11 -19.88
C LYS A 7 -18.33 -5.28 -20.41
N LEU A 8 -17.39 -4.57 -19.77
CA LEU A 8 -15.96 -4.61 -20.06
C LEU A 8 -15.43 -6.05 -19.87
N PHE A 9 -15.25 -6.79 -20.97
CA PHE A 9 -14.66 -8.12 -20.92
C PHE A 9 -13.15 -8.01 -21.16
N ALA A 10 -12.42 -8.25 -20.07
CA ALA A 10 -10.98 -8.45 -19.96
C ALA A 10 -10.09 -7.34 -20.54
N VAL A 11 -9.43 -6.60 -19.64
CA VAL A 11 -8.21 -5.86 -19.95
C VAL A 11 -7.09 -6.89 -20.09
N PHE A 12 -6.65 -7.15 -21.33
CA PHE A 12 -5.42 -7.90 -21.58
C PHE A 12 -4.23 -7.01 -21.21
N GLY A 13 -3.79 -7.15 -19.97
CA GLY A 13 -2.54 -6.62 -19.44
C GLY A 13 -2.26 -7.29 -18.10
N ASP A 14 -1.02 -7.71 -17.83
CA ASP A 14 -0.65 -8.49 -16.63
C ASP A 14 -1.04 -7.83 -15.29
N LYS A 15 -1.41 -6.54 -15.31
CA LYS A 15 -1.75 -5.72 -14.15
C LYS A 15 -3.07 -4.99 -14.38
N ARG A 16 -4.08 -5.18 -13.53
CA ARG A 16 -5.31 -4.35 -13.53
C ARG A 16 -5.10 -3.16 -12.61
N ARG A 17 -5.31 -1.96 -13.14
CA ARG A 17 -5.20 -0.67 -12.44
C ARG A 17 -6.43 0.15 -12.77
N ILE A 18 -7.00 0.79 -11.76
CA ILE A 18 -8.08 1.75 -11.89
C ILE A 18 -7.60 2.99 -11.14
N PRO A 19 -7.15 4.04 -11.85
CA PRO A 19 -6.77 5.28 -11.21
C PRO A 19 -7.95 5.86 -10.43
N ILE A 20 -7.67 6.39 -9.25
CA ILE A 20 -8.64 7.12 -8.42
C ILE A 20 -7.93 8.27 -7.74
N ASP A 21 -8.57 9.42 -7.67
CA ASP A 21 -8.05 10.54 -6.89
C ASP A 21 -8.31 10.32 -5.40
N LEU A 22 -7.37 10.71 -4.56
CA LEU A 22 -7.48 10.51 -3.11
C LEU A 22 -8.77 11.09 -2.53
N ALA A 23 -9.27 12.19 -3.10
CA ALA A 23 -10.53 12.83 -2.69
C ALA A 23 -11.78 11.95 -2.92
N ASP A 24 -11.72 11.02 -3.87
CA ASP A 24 -12.81 10.07 -4.17
C ASP A 24 -12.71 8.78 -3.36
N VAL A 25 -11.64 8.63 -2.57
CA VAL A 25 -11.41 7.46 -1.72
C VAL A 25 -12.16 7.64 -0.39
N PRO A 26 -13.02 6.69 0.02
CA PRO A 26 -13.70 6.79 1.30
C PRO A 26 -12.72 6.87 2.48
N GLN A 27 -12.91 7.83 3.38
CA GLN A 27 -11.98 8.05 4.51
C GLN A 27 -11.73 6.77 5.32
N GLN A 28 -12.75 5.94 5.51
CA GLN A 28 -12.64 4.67 6.25
C GLN A 28 -11.58 3.71 5.68
N ILE A 29 -11.38 3.69 4.35
CA ILE A 29 -10.35 2.84 3.77
C ILE A 29 -8.96 3.47 3.94
N ILE A 30 -8.86 4.80 3.82
CA ILE A 30 -7.62 5.54 4.09
C ILE A 30 -7.15 5.24 5.52
N ASP A 31 -8.05 5.42 6.49
CA ASP A 31 -7.77 5.16 7.89
C ASP A 31 -7.37 3.70 8.13
N ALA A 32 -8.04 2.75 7.46
CA ALA A 32 -7.70 1.34 7.58
C ALA A 32 -6.28 1.03 7.06
N PHE A 33 -5.86 1.63 5.94
CA PHE A 33 -4.51 1.46 5.41
C PHE A 33 -3.46 2.11 6.31
N ILE A 34 -3.70 3.34 6.78
CA ILE A 34 -2.80 4.03 7.71
C ILE A 34 -2.67 3.23 9.01
N ALA A 35 -3.77 2.86 9.65
CA ALA A 35 -3.74 2.08 10.89
C ALA A 35 -3.09 0.70 10.73
N ALA A 36 -3.23 0.07 9.56
CA ALA A 36 -2.61 -1.23 9.31
C ALA A 36 -1.12 -1.13 9.00
N GLU A 37 -0.68 -0.17 8.20
CA GLU A 37 0.66 -0.14 7.61
C GLU A 37 1.61 0.87 8.27
N ASP A 38 1.07 1.97 8.79
CA ASP A 38 1.85 3.13 9.24
C ASP A 38 0.98 4.07 10.11
N ASP A 39 0.69 3.67 11.34
CA ASP A 39 -0.24 4.38 12.25
C ASP A 39 0.19 5.81 12.57
N ARG A 40 1.49 6.11 12.44
CA ARG A 40 2.08 7.43 12.62
C ARG A 40 2.42 8.13 11.32
N PHE A 41 1.78 7.75 10.21
CA PHE A 41 2.10 8.25 8.87
C PHE A 41 2.24 9.76 8.78
N TYR A 42 1.36 10.52 9.46
CA TYR A 42 1.37 11.98 9.44
C TYR A 42 2.38 12.62 10.41
N GLU A 43 2.99 11.85 11.31
CA GLU A 43 3.88 12.36 12.36
C GLU A 43 5.36 12.33 11.97
N HIS A 44 5.75 11.45 11.04
CA HIS A 44 7.14 11.27 10.63
C HIS A 44 7.42 11.78 9.20
N LEU A 45 8.69 11.98 8.85
CA LEU A 45 9.12 12.41 7.51
C LEU A 45 9.68 11.21 6.72
N GLY A 46 8.80 10.28 6.33
CA GLY A 46 9.15 9.09 5.55
C GLY A 46 9.70 7.90 6.31
N VAL A 47 10.30 8.10 7.49
CA VAL A 47 10.80 7.01 8.32
C VAL A 47 10.32 7.21 9.75
N ASP A 48 9.59 6.23 10.25
CA ASP A 48 9.27 6.14 11.67
C ASP A 48 10.48 5.55 12.42
N TYR A 49 11.31 6.43 13.00
CA TYR A 49 12.47 6.01 13.79
C TYR A 49 12.07 5.30 15.10
N GLU A 50 10.98 5.72 15.75
CA GLU A 50 10.53 5.07 16.98
C GLU A 50 9.95 3.68 16.68
N GLY A 51 9.15 3.55 15.63
CA GLY A 51 8.64 2.28 15.11
C GLY A 51 9.78 1.36 14.69
N LEU A 52 10.81 1.89 14.00
CA LEU A 52 11.98 1.12 13.59
C LEU A 52 12.81 0.63 14.79
N ILE A 53 13.05 1.50 15.78
CA ILE A 53 13.78 1.12 17.00
C ILE A 53 12.98 0.07 17.78
N ARG A 54 11.68 0.28 17.97
CA ARG A 54 10.79 -0.66 18.65
C ARG A 54 10.76 -2.02 17.97
N ALA A 55 10.64 -2.07 16.65
CA ALA A 55 10.70 -3.30 15.87
C ALA A 55 12.07 -3.99 15.96
N THR A 56 13.16 -3.22 16.02
CA THR A 56 14.52 -3.73 16.18
C THR A 56 14.72 -4.35 17.57
N ILE A 57 14.28 -3.67 18.63
CA ILE A 57 14.33 -4.18 20.00
C ILE A 57 13.53 -5.49 20.10
N ASN A 58 12.29 -5.51 19.58
CA ASN A 58 11.46 -6.72 19.56
C ASN A 58 12.16 -7.89 18.85
N LEU A 59 12.82 -7.64 17.72
CA LEU A 59 13.59 -8.67 17.01
C LEU A 59 14.73 -9.22 17.87
N ILE A 60 15.48 -8.35 18.55
CA ILE A 60 16.62 -8.76 19.38
C ILE A 60 16.14 -9.55 20.61
N THR A 61 15.04 -9.14 21.24
CA THR A 61 14.55 -9.74 22.49
C THR A 61 13.76 -11.02 22.27
N THR A 62 12.96 -11.10 21.21
CA THR A 62 12.06 -12.24 20.95
C THR A 62 12.62 -13.20 19.89
N GLY A 63 13.63 -12.78 19.12
CA GLY A 63 14.07 -13.48 17.92
C GLY A 63 13.07 -13.43 16.76
N GLN A 64 11.89 -12.81 16.95
CA GLN A 64 10.83 -12.73 15.96
C GLN A 64 10.80 -11.35 15.31
N ARG A 65 10.76 -11.33 13.98
CA ARG A 65 10.56 -10.08 13.23
C ARG A 65 9.09 -9.67 13.35
N THR A 66 8.83 -8.59 14.08
CA THR A 66 7.53 -7.92 14.04
C THR A 66 7.32 -7.24 12.69
N GLN A 67 6.11 -7.35 12.13
CA GLN A 67 5.66 -6.46 11.06
C GLN A 67 5.60 -5.01 11.58
N GLY A 68 5.74 -4.03 10.68
CA GLY A 68 5.69 -2.60 11.03
C GLY A 68 7.03 -1.85 10.96
N GLY A 69 8.13 -2.50 10.58
CA GLY A 69 9.42 -1.81 10.39
C GLY A 69 9.54 -0.98 9.10
N SER A 70 8.47 -0.78 8.33
CA SER A 70 8.49 0.02 7.09
C SER A 70 7.24 0.89 7.02
N THR A 71 7.45 2.19 6.85
CA THR A 71 6.40 3.19 6.63
C THR A 71 5.78 3.06 5.23
N ILE A 72 4.62 3.66 5.01
CA ILE A 72 3.96 3.76 3.70
C ILE A 72 4.94 4.32 2.65
N THR A 73 5.68 5.38 2.98
CA THR A 73 6.65 6.01 2.06
C THR A 73 7.80 5.07 1.69
N MET A 74 8.32 4.30 2.65
CA MET A 74 9.36 3.30 2.39
C MET A 74 8.84 2.17 1.50
N GLN A 75 7.61 1.72 1.75
CA GLN A 75 6.96 0.72 0.91
C GLN A 75 6.71 1.24 -0.51
N LEU A 76 6.32 2.50 -0.64
CA LEU A 76 6.15 3.18 -1.92
C LEU A 76 7.46 3.23 -2.71
N ALA A 77 8.54 3.70 -2.06
CA ALA A 77 9.87 3.74 -2.64
C ALA A 77 10.33 2.37 -3.13
N ARG A 78 10.10 1.32 -2.31
CA ARG A 78 10.40 -0.07 -2.68
C ARG A 78 9.64 -0.48 -3.93
N ASN A 79 8.33 -0.24 -3.97
CA ASN A 79 7.45 -0.69 -5.05
C ASN A 79 7.70 0.02 -6.39
N PHE A 80 8.20 1.25 -6.35
CA PHE A 80 8.49 2.04 -7.55
C PHE A 80 9.89 1.82 -8.12
N PHE A 81 10.91 1.76 -7.26
CA PHE A 81 12.30 1.93 -7.69
C PHE A 81 13.20 0.74 -7.43
N LEU A 82 12.78 -0.22 -6.59
CA LEU A 82 13.66 -1.27 -6.10
C LEU A 82 13.15 -2.66 -6.48
N THR A 83 14.07 -3.63 -6.47
CA THR A 83 13.74 -5.03 -6.72
C THR A 83 13.17 -5.69 -5.46
N ASN A 84 12.43 -6.78 -5.63
CA ASN A 84 11.84 -7.52 -4.51
C ASN A 84 12.86 -8.34 -3.68
N GLN A 85 14.16 -8.29 -3.98
CA GLN A 85 15.22 -8.97 -3.22
C GLN A 85 15.42 -8.41 -1.81
N ARG A 86 15.21 -9.24 -0.79
CA ARG A 86 15.24 -8.82 0.61
C ARG A 86 16.67 -8.75 1.15
N THR A 87 17.34 -7.61 0.96
CA THR A 87 18.68 -7.35 1.50
C THR A 87 18.72 -6.11 2.41
N TYR A 88 19.71 -6.04 3.31
CA TYR A 88 19.96 -4.86 4.14
C TYR A 88 20.30 -3.63 3.29
N GLU A 89 21.08 -3.81 2.23
CA GLU A 89 21.41 -2.74 1.28
C GLU A 89 20.14 -2.15 0.64
N ARG A 90 19.20 -3.02 0.23
CA ARG A 90 17.91 -2.55 -0.29
C ARG A 90 17.15 -1.77 0.78
N LYS A 91 17.11 -2.25 2.03
CA LYS A 91 16.43 -1.55 3.13
C LYS A 91 16.98 -0.14 3.37
N ILE A 92 18.31 0.04 3.25
CA ILE A 92 18.95 1.35 3.32
C ILE A 92 18.52 2.23 2.13
N LYS A 93 18.44 1.68 0.93
CA LYS A 93 17.92 2.39 -0.26
C LYS A 93 16.45 2.79 -0.09
N GLU A 94 15.61 1.94 0.51
CA GLU A 94 14.21 2.28 0.84
C GLU A 94 14.13 3.49 1.76
N ILE A 95 14.95 3.53 2.82
CA ILE A 95 15.04 4.67 3.74
C ILE A 95 15.47 5.95 3.01
N TYR A 96 16.56 5.88 2.25
CA TYR A 96 17.09 7.04 1.53
C TYR A 96 16.09 7.61 0.53
N LEU A 97 15.46 6.76 -0.28
CA LEU A 97 14.45 7.19 -1.24
C LEU A 97 13.20 7.73 -0.56
N ALA A 98 12.75 7.14 0.55
CA ALA A 98 11.60 7.65 1.31
C ALA A 98 11.84 9.09 1.81
N LEU A 99 13.05 9.37 2.32
CA LEU A 99 13.44 10.71 2.75
C LEU A 99 13.47 11.72 1.59
N ILE A 100 13.87 11.29 0.39
CA ILE A 100 13.81 12.14 -0.80
C ILE A 100 12.35 12.40 -1.20
N MET A 101 11.51 11.37 -1.22
CA MET A 101 10.10 11.50 -1.60
C MET A 101 9.37 12.48 -0.70
N GLU A 102 9.62 12.45 0.61
CA GLU A 102 8.98 13.35 1.59
C GLU A 102 9.47 14.79 1.53
N ARG A 103 10.57 15.06 0.82
CA ARG A 103 11.00 16.42 0.50
C ARG A 103 10.35 16.96 -0.77
N LEU A 104 9.91 16.08 -1.66
CA LEU A 104 9.40 16.42 -2.98
C LEU A 104 7.88 16.35 -3.07
N LEU A 105 7.26 15.55 -2.21
CA LEU A 105 5.84 15.24 -2.23
C LEU A 105 5.23 15.50 -0.85
N THR A 106 4.01 15.98 -0.86
CA THR A 106 3.16 16.08 0.33
C THR A 106 2.69 14.70 0.79
N LYS A 107 2.23 14.60 2.04
CA LYS A 107 1.64 13.37 2.60
C LYS A 107 0.46 12.86 1.78
N GLU A 108 -0.38 13.76 1.30
CA GLU A 108 -1.53 13.43 0.46
C GLU A 108 -1.09 12.85 -0.89
N GLU A 109 -0.09 13.44 -1.55
CA GLU A 109 0.45 12.90 -2.80
C GLU A 109 1.08 11.52 -2.62
N ILE A 110 1.86 11.33 -1.53
CA ILE A 110 2.45 10.04 -1.18
C ILE A 110 1.36 8.98 -1.00
N LEU A 111 0.33 9.31 -0.20
CA LEU A 111 -0.77 8.41 0.08
C LEU A 111 -1.57 8.08 -1.19
N ASN A 112 -1.85 9.09 -2.03
CA ASN A 112 -2.53 8.90 -3.32
C ASN A 112 -1.75 7.94 -4.22
N LEU A 113 -0.44 8.16 -4.38
CA LEU A 113 0.42 7.29 -5.18
C LEU A 113 0.47 5.87 -4.62
N TYR A 114 0.53 5.73 -3.29
CA TYR A 114 0.56 4.45 -2.61
C TYR A 114 -0.73 3.65 -2.84
N LEU A 115 -1.89 4.24 -2.56
CA LEU A 115 -3.19 3.58 -2.71
C LEU A 115 -3.51 3.21 -4.16
N ASN A 116 -2.96 3.93 -5.14
CA ASN A 116 -3.11 3.63 -6.56
C ASN A 116 -2.13 2.56 -7.09
N LYS A 117 -1.06 2.26 -6.36
CA LYS A 117 0.02 1.38 -6.86
C LYS A 117 0.23 0.11 -6.10
N ILE A 118 -0.18 0.07 -4.85
CA ILE A 118 0.02 -1.09 -4.00
C ILE A 118 -0.55 -2.35 -4.64
N PHE A 119 0.24 -3.42 -4.61
CA PHE A 119 -0.22 -4.72 -5.07
C PHE A 119 -1.05 -5.40 -3.99
N LEU A 120 -2.29 -5.76 -4.32
CA LEU A 120 -3.27 -6.30 -3.39
C LEU A 120 -3.70 -7.72 -3.80
N GLY A 121 -2.79 -8.49 -4.41
CA GLY A 121 -3.08 -9.84 -4.90
C GLY A 121 -3.98 -9.86 -6.14
N LYS A 122 -4.20 -11.04 -6.73
CA LYS A 122 -5.08 -11.26 -7.91
C LYS A 122 -4.89 -10.27 -9.07
N ARG A 123 -3.66 -9.81 -9.31
CA ARG A 123 -3.32 -8.78 -10.32
C ARG A 123 -3.97 -7.41 -10.08
N ALA A 124 -4.53 -7.18 -8.88
CA ALA A 124 -5.04 -5.89 -8.44
C ALA A 124 -3.87 -4.99 -8.01
N TYR A 125 -3.68 -3.91 -8.76
CA TYR A 125 -2.76 -2.84 -8.42
C TYR A 125 -3.59 -1.59 -8.12
N GLY A 126 -3.60 -1.22 -6.86
CA GLY A 126 -4.38 -0.13 -6.30
C GLY A 126 -5.75 -0.56 -5.75
N ILE A 127 -6.27 0.24 -4.82
CA ILE A 127 -7.45 -0.09 -4.02
C ILE A 127 -8.73 -0.19 -4.85
N ALA A 128 -8.91 0.68 -5.85
CA ALA A 128 -10.09 0.65 -6.72
C ALA A 128 -10.11 -0.64 -7.57
N ALA A 129 -8.96 -1.06 -8.08
CA ALA A 129 -8.84 -2.34 -8.78
C ALA A 129 -9.14 -3.54 -7.85
N ALA A 130 -8.72 -3.46 -6.58
CA ALA A 130 -9.03 -4.49 -5.59
C ALA A 130 -10.53 -4.55 -5.27
N ALA A 131 -11.22 -3.42 -5.12
CA ALA A 131 -12.67 -3.39 -4.89
C ALA A 131 -13.44 -4.14 -6.00
N GLU A 132 -13.10 -3.87 -7.26
CA GLU A 132 -13.71 -4.57 -8.39
C GLU A 132 -13.34 -6.06 -8.44
N ILE A 133 -12.07 -6.41 -8.21
CA ILE A 133 -11.61 -7.81 -8.33
C ILE A 133 -12.13 -8.70 -7.19
N TYR A 134 -12.19 -8.20 -5.96
CA TYR A 134 -12.60 -8.99 -4.81
C TYR A 134 -14.11 -8.98 -4.59
N TYR A 135 -14.80 -7.89 -4.92
CA TYR A 135 -16.21 -7.71 -4.58
C TYR A 135 -17.10 -7.32 -5.76
N GLY A 136 -16.54 -7.01 -6.94
CA GLY A 136 -17.31 -6.54 -8.09
C GLY A 136 -17.99 -5.19 -7.86
N LYS A 137 -17.42 -4.36 -6.97
CA LYS A 137 -17.98 -3.08 -6.52
C LYS A 137 -17.00 -1.94 -6.74
N SER A 138 -17.52 -0.73 -6.85
CA SER A 138 -16.71 0.47 -6.71
C SER A 138 -16.21 0.63 -5.27
N ILE A 139 -15.13 1.39 -5.08
CA ILE A 139 -14.51 1.57 -3.76
C ILE A 139 -15.47 2.19 -2.74
N GLY A 140 -16.38 3.07 -3.20
CA GLY A 140 -17.37 3.75 -2.37
C GLY A 140 -18.52 2.87 -1.87
N GLU A 141 -18.71 1.70 -2.46
CA GLU A 141 -19.80 0.76 -2.12
C GLU A 141 -19.34 -0.35 -1.16
N LEU A 142 -18.08 -0.31 -0.73
CA LEU A 142 -17.53 -1.30 0.17
C LEU A 142 -17.99 -1.06 1.61
N THR A 143 -18.32 -2.15 2.31
CA THR A 143 -18.58 -2.10 3.74
C THR A 143 -17.28 -1.93 4.52
N LEU A 144 -17.37 -1.51 5.79
CA LEU A 144 -16.21 -1.40 6.68
C LEU A 144 -15.38 -2.70 6.75
N ALA A 145 -16.05 -3.85 6.83
CA ALA A 145 -15.37 -5.15 6.84
C ALA A 145 -14.63 -5.43 5.51
N GLN A 146 -15.21 -5.03 4.38
CA GLN A 146 -14.56 -5.17 3.07
C GLN A 146 -13.35 -4.25 2.94
N ASN A 147 -13.46 -3.01 3.42
CA ASN A 147 -12.35 -2.05 3.48
C ASN A 147 -11.20 -2.58 4.36
N ALA A 148 -11.50 -3.07 5.56
CA ALA A 148 -10.50 -3.66 6.46
C ALA A 148 -9.83 -4.90 5.85
N MET A 149 -10.59 -5.75 5.16
CA MET A 149 -10.04 -6.90 4.45
C MET A 149 -9.06 -6.45 3.36
N ILE A 150 -9.42 -5.48 2.52
CA ILE A 150 -8.52 -4.95 1.48
C ILE A 150 -7.26 -4.33 2.10
N ALA A 151 -7.40 -3.55 3.16
CA ALA A 151 -6.28 -2.93 3.87
C ALA A 151 -5.34 -3.96 4.54
N SER A 152 -5.81 -5.19 4.79
CA SER A 152 -4.98 -6.28 5.31
C SER A 152 -4.17 -7.05 4.25
N LEU A 153 -4.54 -6.93 2.96
CA LEU A 153 -3.90 -7.65 1.85
C LEU A 153 -2.40 -7.36 1.67
N PRO A 154 -1.87 -6.13 1.87
CA PRO A 154 -0.44 -5.87 1.78
C PRO A 154 0.42 -6.77 2.67
N LYS A 155 -0.12 -7.18 3.82
CA LYS A 155 0.54 -8.04 4.82
C LYS A 155 0.55 -9.50 4.42
N ALA A 156 -0.34 -9.91 3.51
CA ALA A 156 -0.49 -11.26 3.01
C ALA A 156 -0.42 -11.29 1.48
N PRO A 157 0.70 -10.85 0.86
CA PRO A 157 0.86 -11.07 -0.56
C PRO A 157 0.89 -12.58 -0.77
N SER A 158 -0.09 -13.08 -1.51
CA SER A 158 -0.23 -14.50 -1.85
C SER A 158 1.13 -15.05 -2.27
N THR A 159 1.65 -15.99 -1.47
CA THR A 159 2.79 -16.86 -1.73
C THR A 159 2.73 -17.49 -3.11
#